data_AF-A0A8X6QGK2-F1
#
_entry.id   AF-A0A8X6QGK2-F1
#
_cell.length_a   1.000
_cell.length_b   1.000
_cell.length_c   1.000
_cell.angle_alpha   90.00
_cell.angle_beta   90.00
_cell.angle_gamma   90.00
#
_symmetry.space_group_name_H-M   'P 1'
#
loop_
_entity.id
_entity.type
_entity.pdbx_description
1 polymer ?
#
loop_
_entity_poly.entity_id
_entity_poly.type
_entity_poly.pdbx_seq_one_letter_code
_entity_poly.pdbx_strand_id
1 'polypeptide(L)'
;MPRSLKVFKKRKGTFYYGRNITSSYNSTLDLDVSNNEIKAGIKNSCAKERKVPVLDKSFSSFQGNIGIINIIMNLNVLSFAFKNDGQCKICDSGMDIQVLKNNSELAISFVLKSCVCPYRVEFSSSDYHEGTQIATVNTRYVYAMRSIGRGAEVGRMFCALMNQPQPPTRFALYNKRLLNAVKLVFEETMQKATQEAVLENGSNKNIAVAIKRTWQLR
;
A
#
# COMPACT_ATOMS: atom_id res chain seq x y z
N MET A 1 48.98 -37.28 -13.47
CA MET A 1 48.97 -36.01 -12.72
C MET A 1 47.79 -36.00 -11.76
N PRO A 2 47.97 -35.85 -10.43
CA PRO A 2 46.83 -35.82 -9.52
C PRO A 2 46.19 -34.42 -9.50
N ARG A 3 44.84 -34.37 -9.54
CA ARG A 3 44.03 -33.15 -9.44
C ARG A 3 44.08 -32.61 -8.00
N SER A 4 44.24 -31.29 -7.85
CA SER A 4 44.21 -30.59 -6.56
C SER A 4 42.82 -30.65 -5.92
N LEU A 5 42.77 -31.00 -4.63
CA LEU A 5 41.55 -30.96 -3.82
C LEU A 5 41.28 -29.53 -3.35
N LYS A 6 40.10 -28.99 -3.67
CA LYS A 6 39.63 -27.70 -3.14
C LYS A 6 39.36 -27.82 -1.63
N VAL A 7 40.14 -27.12 -0.83
CA VAL A 7 39.94 -27.01 0.62
C VAL A 7 38.81 -26.02 0.90
N PHE A 8 37.63 -26.52 1.27
CA PHE A 8 36.55 -25.69 1.83
C PHE A 8 36.78 -25.49 3.34
N LYS A 9 37.10 -24.26 3.76
CA LYS A 9 37.03 -23.88 5.18
C LYS A 9 35.57 -23.63 5.57
N LYS A 10 34.96 -24.56 6.32
CA LYS A 10 33.67 -24.34 7.01
C LYS A 10 33.86 -23.31 8.12
N ARG A 11 33.16 -22.18 8.06
CA ARG A 11 32.92 -21.32 9.24
C ARG A 11 31.79 -21.96 10.06
N LYS A 12 32.04 -22.20 11.35
CA LYS A 12 31.07 -22.73 12.31
C LYS A 12 29.98 -21.69 12.54
N GLY A 13 28.78 -21.94 12.03
CA GLY A 13 27.54 -21.26 12.41
C GLY A 13 26.62 -22.28 13.08
N THR A 14 26.17 -21.99 14.29
CA THR A 14 25.22 -22.78 15.08
C THR A 14 23.89 -22.94 14.33
N PHE A 15 23.50 -24.19 14.08
CA PHE A 15 22.18 -24.57 13.57
C PHE A 15 21.17 -24.56 14.73
N TYR A 16 20.09 -23.80 14.60
CA TYR A 16 18.90 -24.01 15.42
C TYR A 16 17.94 -24.93 14.64
N TYR A 17 17.66 -26.10 15.22
CA TYR A 17 16.67 -27.05 14.73
C TYR A 17 15.26 -26.45 14.83
N GLY A 18 14.52 -26.46 13.72
CA GLY A 18 13.09 -26.19 13.72
C GLY A 18 12.31 -27.35 14.36
N ARG A 19 11.36 -27.01 15.23
CA ARG A 19 10.28 -27.94 15.61
C ARG A 19 8.98 -27.47 14.97
N ASN A 20 8.42 -28.34 14.13
CA ASN A 20 7.00 -28.38 13.84
C ASN A 20 6.27 -28.84 15.10
N ILE A 21 5.31 -28.08 15.62
CA ILE A 21 4.23 -28.64 16.44
C ILE A 21 2.91 -27.98 16.07
N THR A 22 1.99 -28.85 15.68
CA THR A 22 0.57 -28.71 15.38
C THR A 22 -0.28 -28.29 16.58
N SER A 23 -1.34 -27.56 16.28
CA SER A 23 -2.59 -27.35 17.03
C SER A 23 -2.96 -28.38 18.10
N SER A 24 -3.38 -27.94 19.30
CA SER A 24 -4.72 -28.22 19.88
C SER A 24 -4.89 -27.60 21.28
N TYR A 25 -6.15 -27.53 21.69
CA TYR A 25 -6.77 -26.81 22.80
C TYR A 25 -6.47 -27.33 24.22
N ASN A 26 -6.74 -26.41 25.18
CA ASN A 26 -7.16 -26.58 26.58
C ASN A 26 -6.21 -27.22 27.61
N SER A 27 -5.89 -26.46 28.67
CA SER A 27 -6.47 -26.71 30.01
C SER A 27 -5.92 -25.71 31.05
N THR A 28 -6.84 -25.37 31.95
CA THR A 28 -6.74 -24.63 33.21
C THR A 28 -5.55 -25.01 34.10
N LEU A 29 -5.02 -24.02 34.84
CA LEU A 29 -4.58 -24.19 36.22
C LEU A 29 -4.55 -22.82 36.91
N ASP A 30 -5.48 -22.67 37.86
CA ASP A 30 -5.47 -21.66 38.90
C ASP A 30 -4.16 -21.73 39.69
N LEU A 31 -3.59 -20.58 40.05
CA LEU A 31 -2.89 -20.41 41.32
C LEU A 31 -2.92 -18.93 41.73
N ASP A 32 -3.43 -18.77 42.94
CA ASP A 32 -3.79 -17.57 43.65
C ASP A 32 -2.59 -16.72 44.14
N VAL A 33 -2.85 -15.42 44.16
CA VAL A 33 -2.61 -14.48 45.27
C VAL A 33 -1.16 -14.06 45.64
N SER A 34 -0.92 -12.78 45.34
CA SER A 34 -0.15 -11.76 46.08
C SER A 34 1.35 -11.93 46.28
N ASN A 35 2.14 -10.98 45.76
CA ASN A 35 2.62 -9.85 46.56
C ASN A 35 3.43 -8.84 45.74
N ASN A 36 3.20 -7.57 46.06
CA ASN A 36 3.82 -6.38 45.49
C ASN A 36 5.31 -6.29 45.82
N GLU A 37 6.16 -6.10 44.82
CA GLU A 37 7.32 -5.20 44.92
C GLU A 37 7.57 -4.52 43.56
N ILE A 38 7.30 -3.21 43.50
CA ILE A 38 7.66 -2.34 42.39
C ILE A 38 9.12 -1.95 42.57
N LYS A 39 10.02 -2.50 41.75
CA LYS A 39 11.35 -1.92 41.48
C LYS A 39 11.52 -1.70 39.98
N ALA A 40 11.86 -0.47 39.64
CA ALA A 40 12.05 0.03 38.29
C ALA A 40 13.11 -0.77 37.52
N GLY A 41 12.77 -1.16 36.30
CA GLY A 41 13.68 -1.81 35.36
C GLY A 41 13.28 -1.47 33.93
N ILE A 42 14.15 -0.71 33.27
CA ILE A 42 14.08 -0.21 31.90
C ILE A 42 13.47 -1.26 30.95
N LYS A 43 12.28 -0.98 30.41
CA LYS A 43 11.68 -1.76 29.32
C LYS A 43 11.94 -1.05 28.00
N ASN A 44 12.99 -1.48 27.31
CA ASN A 44 13.02 -1.43 25.85
C ASN A 44 11.92 -2.39 25.34
N SER A 45 10.69 -1.88 25.18
CA SER A 45 9.63 -2.64 24.53
C SER A 45 9.49 -2.16 23.09
N CYS A 46 10.07 -2.93 22.18
CA CYS A 46 9.65 -3.01 20.78
C CYS A 46 8.10 -3.12 20.76
N ALA A 47 7.45 -2.36 19.88
CA ALA A 47 6.01 -2.20 19.81
C ALA A 47 5.29 -3.57 19.78
N LYS A 48 4.89 -4.06 20.95
CA LYS A 48 3.95 -5.17 21.06
C LYS A 48 2.62 -4.65 20.54
N GLU A 49 2.04 -5.40 19.61
CA GLU A 49 0.68 -5.26 19.09
C GLU A 49 -0.29 -4.81 20.20
N ARG A 50 -0.52 -3.50 20.31
CA ARG A 50 -1.79 -3.05 20.86
C ARG A 50 -2.78 -3.31 19.74
N LYS A 51 -3.42 -4.48 19.80
CA LYS A 51 -4.58 -4.79 18.97
C LYS A 51 -5.56 -3.64 19.19
N VAL A 52 -5.73 -2.82 18.15
CA VAL A 52 -6.81 -1.83 18.13
C VAL A 52 -8.08 -2.62 18.39
N PRO A 53 -8.91 -2.23 19.38
CA PRO A 53 -10.17 -2.94 19.64
C PRO A 53 -10.91 -3.06 18.31
N VAL A 54 -11.36 -4.29 18.02
CA VAL A 54 -12.17 -4.57 16.83
C VAL A 54 -13.40 -3.67 16.93
N LEU A 55 -13.43 -2.63 16.11
CA LEU A 55 -14.58 -1.75 15.98
C LEU A 55 -15.66 -2.57 15.26
N ASP A 56 -16.45 -3.28 16.04
CA ASP A 56 -17.52 -4.19 15.61
C ASP A 56 -18.78 -3.44 15.09
N LYS A 57 -18.55 -2.29 14.45
CA LYS A 57 -19.58 -1.58 13.69
C LYS A 57 -19.34 -1.93 12.22
N SER A 58 -20.35 -2.45 11.55
CA SER A 58 -20.29 -2.68 10.11
C SER A 58 -19.87 -1.38 9.42
N PHE A 59 -18.64 -1.32 8.91
CA PHE A 59 -18.06 -0.08 8.35
C PHE A 59 -18.89 0.53 7.22
N SER A 60 -19.78 -0.27 6.60
CA SER A 60 -20.81 0.19 5.69
C SER A 60 -21.73 1.27 6.29
N SER A 61 -21.91 1.33 7.61
CA SER A 61 -22.73 2.36 8.27
C SER A 61 -22.08 3.74 8.29
N PHE A 62 -20.75 3.84 8.16
CA PHE A 62 -20.05 5.14 8.06
C PHE A 62 -20.22 5.78 6.68
N GLN A 63 -20.51 4.99 5.66
CA GLN A 63 -20.71 5.44 4.28
C GLN A 63 -22.18 5.79 3.95
N GLY A 64 -23.06 5.82 4.96
CA GLY A 64 -24.49 6.06 4.80
C GLY A 64 -24.88 7.46 4.32
N ASN A 65 -23.96 8.43 4.28
CA ASN A 65 -24.25 9.77 3.75
C ASN A 65 -23.91 9.85 2.26
N ILE A 66 -24.91 9.53 1.44
CA ILE A 66 -24.92 9.50 -0.04
C ILE A 66 -24.48 10.82 -0.72
N GLY A 67 -24.24 11.90 0.02
CA GLY A 67 -23.97 13.23 -0.55
C GLY A 67 -22.59 13.83 -0.27
N ILE A 68 -21.78 13.25 0.64
CA ILE A 68 -20.52 13.89 1.07
C ILE A 68 -19.38 12.89 0.94
N ILE A 69 -18.80 12.84 -0.25
CA ILE A 69 -17.49 12.27 -0.45
C ILE A 69 -16.52 13.26 0.20
N ASN A 70 -15.98 12.94 1.39
CA ASN A 70 -14.89 13.75 1.93
C ASN A 70 -13.65 13.51 1.09
N ILE A 71 -13.46 14.41 0.14
CA ILE A 71 -12.17 14.64 -0.47
C ILE A 71 -11.31 15.25 0.64
N ILE A 72 -10.02 14.92 0.67
CA ILE A 72 -9.04 15.63 1.52
C ILE A 72 -9.16 17.16 1.37
N MET A 73 -9.77 17.62 0.27
CA MET A 73 -10.13 18.99 -0.02
C MET A 73 -11.61 19.29 0.26
N ASN A 74 -11.88 20.38 0.98
CA ASN A 74 -13.24 20.88 1.15
C ASN A 74 -13.75 21.53 -0.16
N LEU A 75 -14.66 20.86 -0.84
CA LEU A 75 -15.20 21.30 -2.13
C LEU A 75 -16.04 22.57 -2.06
N ASN A 76 -16.63 22.88 -0.89
CA ASN A 76 -17.40 24.13 -0.75
C ASN A 76 -16.48 25.33 -0.80
N VAL A 77 -15.30 25.23 -0.16
CA VAL A 77 -14.26 26.28 -0.23
C VAL A 77 -13.76 26.45 -1.65
N LEU A 78 -13.54 25.33 -2.35
CA LEU A 78 -13.07 25.35 -3.74
C LEU A 78 -14.14 25.88 -4.71
N SER A 79 -15.41 25.50 -4.54
CA SER A 79 -16.54 26.04 -5.32
C SER A 79 -16.70 27.53 -5.09
N PHE A 80 -16.53 28.01 -3.86
CA PHE A 80 -16.56 29.45 -3.56
C PHE A 80 -15.45 30.21 -4.30
N ALA A 81 -14.22 29.69 -4.28
CA ALA A 81 -13.10 30.28 -5.01
C ALA A 81 -13.36 30.32 -6.52
N PHE A 82 -13.86 29.21 -7.11
CA PHE A 82 -14.18 29.19 -8.54
C PHE A 82 -15.34 30.11 -8.94
N LYS A 83 -16.31 30.34 -8.05
CA LYS A 83 -17.43 31.25 -8.32
C LYS A 83 -17.01 32.71 -8.34
N ASN A 84 -16.10 33.09 -7.45
CA ASN A 84 -15.69 34.49 -7.29
C ASN A 84 -14.51 34.86 -8.18
N ASP A 85 -13.52 33.97 -8.27
CA ASP A 85 -12.23 34.25 -8.92
C ASP A 85 -12.06 33.47 -10.24
N GLY A 86 -12.84 32.40 -10.44
CA GLY A 86 -12.78 31.56 -11.64
C GLY A 86 -13.64 32.10 -12.77
N GLN A 87 -13.01 32.53 -13.86
CA GLN A 87 -13.72 33.02 -15.04
C GLN A 87 -13.87 31.95 -16.12
N CYS A 88 -15.07 31.86 -16.67
CA CYS A 88 -15.35 31.02 -17.83
C CYS A 88 -14.71 31.62 -19.09
N LYS A 89 -13.91 30.83 -19.81
CA LYS A 89 -13.25 31.25 -21.06
C LYS A 89 -14.19 31.79 -22.15
N ILE A 90 -15.48 31.44 -22.12
CA ILE A 90 -16.44 31.80 -23.17
C ILE A 90 -17.26 33.05 -22.81
N CYS A 91 -17.58 33.25 -21.54
CA CYS A 91 -18.56 34.26 -21.12
C CYS A 91 -18.14 35.05 -19.88
N ASP A 92 -16.90 34.87 -19.41
CA ASP A 92 -16.28 35.53 -18.25
C ASP A 92 -17.04 35.42 -16.92
N SER A 93 -18.09 34.60 -16.88
CA SER A 93 -18.86 34.33 -15.67
C SER A 93 -18.15 33.36 -14.73
N GLY A 94 -18.60 33.34 -13.47
CA GLY A 94 -18.14 32.41 -12.44
C GLY A 94 -18.28 30.95 -12.85
N MET A 95 -17.38 30.12 -12.32
CA MET A 95 -17.37 28.66 -12.52
C MET A 95 -17.80 27.94 -11.25
N ASP A 96 -18.50 26.81 -11.40
CA ASP A 96 -18.87 25.92 -10.30
C ASP A 96 -18.23 24.55 -10.50
N ILE A 97 -17.69 23.98 -9.42
CA ILE A 97 -17.11 22.63 -9.42
C ILE A 97 -18.07 21.65 -8.77
N GLN A 98 -18.30 20.52 -9.43
CA GLN A 98 -19.16 19.45 -8.96
C GLN A 98 -18.44 18.11 -9.04
N VAL A 99 -18.77 17.19 -8.13
CA VAL A 99 -18.27 15.82 -8.18
C VAL A 99 -19.26 14.98 -8.97
N LEU A 100 -18.77 14.30 -10.01
CA LEU A 100 -19.52 13.25 -10.67
C LEU A 100 -19.58 12.02 -9.78
N LYS A 101 -20.67 11.24 -9.89
CA LYS A 101 -20.77 9.95 -9.18
C LYS A 101 -19.49 9.13 -9.42
N ASN A 102 -18.81 8.77 -8.33
CA ASN A 102 -17.56 8.04 -8.35
C ASN A 102 -17.77 6.65 -8.93
N ASN A 103 -17.29 6.42 -10.16
CA ASN A 103 -17.19 5.09 -10.75
C ASN A 103 -15.79 4.49 -10.59
N SER A 104 -14.80 5.27 -10.14
CA SER A 104 -13.37 4.97 -10.20
C SER A 104 -12.70 4.77 -8.84
N GLU A 105 -13.44 4.17 -7.89
CA GLU A 105 -12.94 3.75 -6.57
C GLU A 105 -12.36 4.97 -5.79
N LEU A 106 -11.04 5.11 -5.60
CA LEU A 106 -10.44 6.28 -4.94
C LEU A 106 -10.23 7.48 -5.87
N ALA A 107 -10.26 7.28 -7.18
CA ALA A 107 -10.23 8.40 -8.10
C ALA A 107 -11.60 9.09 -8.13
N ILE A 108 -11.57 10.41 -8.23
CA ILE A 108 -12.77 11.25 -8.19
C ILE A 108 -12.82 12.01 -9.50
N SER A 109 -13.98 11.97 -10.16
CA SER A 109 -14.24 12.73 -11.36
C SER A 109 -14.93 14.04 -11.00
N PHE A 110 -14.42 15.14 -11.53
CA PHE A 110 -14.93 16.48 -11.34
C PHE A 110 -15.51 17.02 -12.64
N VAL A 111 -16.53 17.87 -12.52
CA VAL A 111 -17.04 18.72 -13.58
C VAL A 111 -16.85 20.16 -13.14
N LEU A 112 -16.17 20.95 -13.95
CA LEU A 112 -16.22 22.40 -13.89
C LEU A 112 -17.26 22.88 -14.91
N LYS A 113 -18.27 23.61 -14.45
CA LYS A 113 -19.32 24.18 -15.29
C LYS A 113 -19.42 25.68 -15.11
N SER A 114 -19.74 26.41 -16.17
CA SER A 114 -20.10 27.83 -16.04
C SER A 114 -21.46 27.98 -15.34
N CYS A 115 -21.64 29.08 -14.61
CA CYS A 115 -22.93 29.44 -14.02
C CYS A 115 -23.95 29.94 -15.05
N VAL A 116 -23.52 30.34 -16.25
CA VAL A 116 -24.38 31.03 -17.24
C VAL A 116 -24.43 30.28 -18.58
N CYS A 117 -23.28 29.82 -19.09
CA CYS A 117 -23.22 29.20 -20.41
C CYS A 117 -23.08 27.66 -20.33
N PRO A 118 -23.32 26.92 -21.42
CA PRO A 118 -23.25 25.45 -21.43
C PRO A 118 -21.81 24.91 -21.39
N TYR A 119 -20.81 25.74 -21.09
CA TYR A 119 -19.43 25.32 -20.97
C TYR A 119 -19.25 24.36 -19.79
N ARG A 120 -18.71 23.18 -20.06
CA ARG A 120 -18.35 22.17 -19.06
C ARG A 120 -17.04 21.50 -19.41
N VAL A 121 -16.24 21.21 -18.40
CA VAL A 121 -14.99 20.44 -18.51
C VAL A 121 -15.02 19.35 -17.46
N GLU A 122 -14.78 18.12 -17.89
CA GLU A 122 -14.67 16.96 -17.02
C GLU A 122 -13.19 16.61 -16.85
N PHE A 123 -12.77 16.36 -15.62
CA PHE A 123 -11.41 15.93 -15.32
C PHE A 123 -11.39 14.99 -14.10
N SER A 124 -10.28 14.28 -13.91
CA SER A 124 -10.11 13.29 -12.85
C SER A 124 -9.04 13.74 -11.85
N SER A 125 -9.19 13.34 -10.59
CA SER A 125 -8.18 13.55 -9.54
C SER A 125 -6.90 12.73 -9.76
N SER A 126 -6.93 11.76 -10.67
CA SER A 126 -5.83 10.85 -10.95
C SER A 126 -5.79 10.51 -12.43
N ASP A 127 -4.58 10.41 -12.96
CA ASP A 127 -4.34 9.84 -14.28
C ASP A 127 -4.70 8.36 -14.31
N TYR A 128 -4.92 7.86 -15.52
CA TYR A 128 -5.11 6.45 -15.80
C TYR A 128 -3.83 5.85 -16.37
N HIS A 129 -3.61 4.58 -16.09
CA HIS A 129 -2.55 3.83 -16.76
C HIS A 129 -2.85 3.70 -18.25
N GLU A 130 -1.85 3.94 -19.10
CA GLU A 130 -1.98 3.86 -20.56
C GLU A 130 -2.68 2.57 -21.03
N GLY A 131 -3.65 2.74 -21.93
CA GLY A 131 -4.44 1.64 -22.49
C GLY A 131 -5.41 0.95 -21.51
N THR A 132 -5.62 1.50 -20.30
CA THR A 132 -6.51 0.89 -19.30
C THR A 132 -7.39 1.92 -18.60
N GLN A 133 -8.50 1.48 -18.02
CA GLN A 133 -9.37 2.31 -17.16
C GLN A 133 -8.96 2.26 -15.68
N ILE A 134 -7.70 1.90 -15.39
CA ILE A 134 -7.20 1.76 -14.03
C ILE A 134 -6.56 3.08 -13.60
N ALA A 135 -7.11 3.73 -12.58
CA ALA A 135 -6.51 4.93 -12.03
C ALA A 135 -5.18 4.63 -11.32
N THR A 136 -4.19 5.50 -11.51
CA THR A 136 -2.86 5.36 -10.90
C THR A 136 -2.94 5.42 -9.36
N VAL A 137 -3.81 6.27 -8.80
CA VAL A 137 -4.06 6.35 -7.35
C VAL A 137 -4.48 5.02 -6.75
N ASN A 138 -5.35 4.26 -7.43
CA ASN A 138 -5.80 2.94 -6.96
C ASN A 138 -4.65 1.94 -6.91
N THR A 139 -3.75 1.98 -7.90
CA THR A 139 -2.55 1.13 -7.93
C THR A 139 -1.58 1.50 -6.81
N ARG A 140 -1.35 2.80 -6.58
CA ARG A 140 -0.50 3.31 -5.50
C ARG A 140 -1.07 2.93 -4.14
N TYR A 141 -2.38 3.00 -3.98
CA TYR A 141 -3.06 2.59 -2.75
C TYR A 141 -2.84 1.10 -2.44
N VAL A 142 -3.04 0.22 -3.42
CA VAL A 142 -2.78 -1.22 -3.23
C VAL A 142 -1.30 -1.47 -2.94
N TYR A 143 -0.39 -0.78 -3.63
CA TYR A 143 1.04 -0.86 -3.35
C TYR A 143 1.38 -0.42 -1.92
N ALA A 144 0.82 0.69 -1.45
CA ALA A 144 1.00 1.19 -0.09
C ALA A 144 0.54 0.16 0.96
N MET A 145 -0.65 -0.43 0.78
CA MET A 145 -1.15 -1.47 1.67
C MET A 145 -0.23 -2.69 1.70
N ARG A 146 0.28 -3.13 0.54
CA ARG A 146 1.28 -4.22 0.47
C ARG A 146 2.57 -3.87 1.19
N SER A 147 3.09 -2.66 1.01
CA SER A 147 4.33 -2.21 1.64
C SER A 147 4.22 -2.13 3.17
N ILE A 148 3.02 -1.85 3.69
CA ILE A 148 2.73 -1.86 5.13
C ILE A 148 2.45 -3.29 5.65
N GLY A 149 2.28 -4.28 4.75
CA GLY A 149 1.92 -5.65 5.11
C GLY A 149 0.45 -5.82 5.50
N ARG A 150 -0.43 -4.99 4.94
CA ARG A 150 -1.87 -5.01 5.21
C ARG A 150 -2.67 -5.35 3.96
N GLY A 151 -3.77 -6.07 4.16
CA GLY A 151 -4.66 -6.52 3.08
C GLY A 151 -5.79 -5.55 2.77
N ALA A 152 -6.66 -5.96 1.86
CA ALA A 152 -7.81 -5.17 1.41
C ALA A 152 -8.76 -4.76 2.54
N GLU A 153 -8.99 -5.63 3.54
CA GLU A 153 -9.87 -5.37 4.67
C GLU A 153 -9.44 -4.15 5.49
N VAL A 154 -8.15 -4.12 5.87
CA VAL A 154 -7.58 -3.00 6.61
C VAL A 154 -7.59 -1.74 5.76
N GLY A 155 -7.40 -1.88 4.45
CA GLY A 155 -7.56 -0.77 3.53
C GLY A 155 -8.98 -0.20 3.53
N ARG A 156 -10.01 -1.05 3.42
CA ARG A 156 -11.42 -0.63 3.49
C ARG A 156 -11.71 0.10 4.80
N MET A 157 -11.23 -0.43 5.92
CA MET A 157 -11.32 0.23 7.22
C MET A 157 -10.63 1.60 7.22
N PHE A 158 -9.41 1.70 6.68
CA PHE A 158 -8.68 2.97 6.57
C PHE A 158 -9.47 4.02 5.77
N CYS A 159 -10.00 3.65 4.61
CA CYS A 159 -10.81 4.56 3.79
C CYS A 159 -12.07 4.99 4.51
N ALA A 160 -12.77 4.08 5.20
CA ALA A 160 -13.96 4.42 5.98
C ALA A 160 -13.64 5.38 7.14
N LEU A 161 -12.54 5.14 7.87
CA LEU A 161 -12.10 6.01 8.97
C LEU A 161 -11.70 7.41 8.49
N MET A 162 -11.12 7.51 7.28
CA MET A 162 -10.72 8.77 6.66
C MET A 162 -11.85 9.43 5.84
N ASN A 163 -13.06 8.88 5.89
CA ASN A 163 -14.22 9.25 5.07
C ASN A 163 -13.89 9.38 3.56
N GLN A 164 -12.99 8.54 3.07
CA GLN A 164 -12.61 8.48 1.66
C GLN A 164 -13.58 7.58 0.87
N PRO A 165 -13.61 7.72 -0.47
CA PRO A 165 -14.26 6.74 -1.34
C PRO A 165 -13.80 5.32 -1.02
N GLN A 166 -14.64 4.34 -1.36
CA GLN A 166 -14.26 2.94 -1.17
C GLN A 166 -13.00 2.61 -1.98
N PRO A 167 -12.06 1.88 -1.37
CA PRO A 167 -10.86 1.47 -2.07
C PRO A 167 -11.20 0.43 -3.13
N PRO A 168 -10.21 0.08 -3.97
CA PRO A 168 -10.45 -0.85 -5.05
C PRO A 168 -11.02 -2.19 -4.60
N THR A 169 -12.01 -2.71 -5.30
CA THR A 169 -12.61 -4.02 -4.94
C THR A 169 -11.80 -5.16 -5.52
N ARG A 170 -11.26 -4.98 -6.72
CA ARG A 170 -10.51 -6.00 -7.47
C ARG A 170 -9.01 -6.00 -7.13
N PHE A 171 -8.65 -6.12 -5.84
CA PHE A 171 -7.25 -6.13 -5.38
C PHE A 171 -6.34 -7.10 -6.15
N ALA A 172 -6.86 -8.26 -6.57
CA ALA A 172 -6.11 -9.24 -7.36
C ALA A 172 -5.58 -8.67 -8.69
N LEU A 173 -6.37 -7.84 -9.38
CA LEU A 173 -5.97 -7.20 -10.64
C LEU A 173 -4.77 -6.28 -10.42
N TYR A 174 -4.84 -5.44 -9.39
CA TYR A 174 -3.75 -4.54 -9.00
C TYR A 174 -2.50 -5.31 -8.57
N ASN A 175 -2.68 -6.37 -7.77
CA ASN A 175 -1.57 -7.24 -7.35
C ASN A 175 -0.85 -7.87 -8.55
N LYS A 176 -1.59 -8.33 -9.57
CA LYS A 176 -1.00 -8.88 -10.79
C LYS A 176 -0.18 -7.82 -11.53
N ARG A 177 -0.69 -6.59 -11.65
CA ARG A 177 0.02 -5.47 -12.28
C ARG A 177 1.31 -5.12 -11.53
N LEU A 178 1.22 -5.01 -10.20
CA LEU A 178 2.38 -4.75 -9.34
C LEU A 178 3.42 -5.86 -9.46
N LEU A 179 3.00 -7.13 -9.49
CA LEU A 179 3.91 -8.26 -9.68
C LEU A 179 4.65 -8.17 -11.02
N ASN A 180 3.94 -7.83 -12.11
CA ASN A 180 4.57 -7.67 -13.42
C ASN A 180 5.60 -6.53 -13.43
N ALA A 181 5.27 -5.38 -12.83
CA ALA A 181 6.21 -4.28 -12.71
C ALA A 181 7.45 -4.67 -11.90
N VAL A 182 7.27 -5.37 -10.77
CA VAL A 182 8.39 -5.86 -9.96
C VAL A 182 9.25 -6.86 -10.72
N LYS A 183 8.65 -7.75 -11.53
CA LYS A 183 9.40 -8.68 -12.39
C LYS A 183 10.26 -7.96 -13.41
N LEU A 184 9.71 -6.96 -14.11
CA LEU A 184 10.46 -6.17 -15.09
C LEU A 184 11.65 -5.47 -14.45
N VAL A 185 11.44 -4.79 -13.31
CA VAL A 185 12.52 -4.14 -12.56
C VAL A 185 13.55 -5.18 -12.11
N PHE A 186 13.13 -6.35 -11.64
CA PHE A 186 14.03 -7.41 -11.23
C PHE A 186 14.87 -7.93 -12.40
N GLU A 187 14.27 -8.16 -13.56
CA GLU A 187 14.97 -8.60 -14.77
C GLU A 187 16.01 -7.56 -15.22
N GLU A 188 15.63 -6.29 -15.32
CA GLU A 188 16.55 -5.21 -15.72
C GLU A 188 17.70 -5.01 -14.72
N THR A 189 17.38 -5.01 -13.41
CA THR A 189 18.40 -4.82 -12.37
C THR A 189 19.34 -6.01 -12.27
N MET A 190 18.85 -7.24 -12.43
CA MET A 190 19.70 -8.44 -12.45
C MET A 190 20.58 -8.48 -13.70
N GLN A 191 20.06 -8.07 -14.86
CA GLN A 191 20.87 -7.97 -16.09
C GLN A 191 22.00 -6.95 -15.92
N LYS A 192 21.71 -5.75 -15.40
CA LYS A 192 22.72 -4.72 -15.12
C LYS A 192 23.76 -5.21 -14.11
N ALA A 193 23.32 -5.76 -12.98
CA ALA A 193 24.21 -6.31 -11.97
C ALA A 193 25.11 -7.44 -12.51
N THR A 194 24.59 -8.25 -13.43
CA THR A 194 25.38 -9.30 -14.09
C THR A 194 26.45 -8.70 -14.99
N GLN A 195 26.12 -7.67 -15.78
CA GLN A 195 27.09 -6.98 -16.64
C GLN A 195 28.20 -6.31 -15.83
N GLU A 196 27.84 -5.61 -14.75
CA GLU A 196 28.78 -5.01 -13.81
C GLU A 196 29.72 -6.06 -13.20
N ALA A 197 29.16 -7.17 -12.71
CA ALA A 197 29.96 -8.25 -12.12
C ALA A 197 30.91 -8.93 -13.13
N VAL A 198 30.54 -9.02 -14.42
CA VAL A 198 31.42 -9.55 -15.48
C VAL A 198 32.60 -8.60 -15.73
N LEU A 199 32.34 -7.29 -15.76
CA LEU A 199 33.39 -6.28 -15.94
C LEU A 199 34.38 -6.30 -14.77
N GLU A 200 33.89 -6.34 -13.53
CA GLU A 200 34.74 -6.41 -12.33
C GLU A 200 35.59 -7.68 -12.25
N ASN A 201 35.11 -8.80 -12.80
CA ASN A 201 35.84 -10.08 -12.84
C ASN A 201 36.70 -10.27 -14.10
N GLY A 202 37.12 -9.18 -14.76
CA GLY A 202 38.00 -9.26 -15.92
C GLY A 202 37.36 -9.97 -17.12
N SER A 203 36.08 -9.71 -17.37
CA SER A 203 35.26 -10.34 -18.42
C SER A 203 35.01 -11.85 -18.23
N ASN A 204 35.26 -12.40 -17.04
CA ASN A 204 34.91 -13.78 -16.72
C ASN A 204 33.41 -13.92 -16.43
N LYS A 205 32.73 -14.78 -17.21
CA LYS A 205 31.28 -15.02 -17.11
C LYS A 205 30.89 -16.08 -16.07
N ASN A 206 31.86 -16.74 -15.45
CA ASN A 206 31.61 -17.80 -14.47
C ASN A 206 31.35 -17.21 -13.07
N ILE A 207 30.17 -16.60 -12.92
CA ILE A 207 29.77 -15.85 -11.72
C ILE A 207 28.63 -16.59 -11.03
N ALA A 208 28.72 -16.75 -9.71
CA ALA A 208 27.66 -17.31 -8.89
C ALA A 208 27.03 -16.22 -8.02
N VAL A 209 25.70 -16.16 -7.98
CA VAL A 209 24.95 -15.19 -7.17
C VAL A 209 24.25 -15.93 -6.05
N ALA A 210 24.43 -15.46 -4.81
CA ALA A 210 23.71 -15.96 -3.64
C ALA A 210 22.67 -14.93 -3.20
N ILE A 211 21.39 -15.23 -3.37
CA ILE A 211 20.29 -14.33 -2.99
C ILE A 211 19.81 -14.68 -1.58
N LYS A 212 20.03 -13.79 -0.63
CA LYS A 212 19.51 -13.93 0.74
C LYS A 212 18.09 -13.39 0.80
N ARG A 213 17.12 -14.21 1.24
CA ARG A 213 15.70 -13.83 1.41
C ARG A 213 15.42 -12.98 2.66
N THR A 214 16.30 -12.05 3.01
CA THR A 214 16.16 -11.24 4.25
C THR A 214 14.92 -10.35 4.27
N TRP A 215 14.32 -10.08 3.11
CA TRP A 215 13.14 -9.21 2.96
C TRP A 215 11.79 -9.96 2.96
N GLN A 216 11.77 -11.30 2.99
CA GLN A 216 10.54 -12.10 2.80
C GLN A 216 9.86 -12.58 4.10
N LEU A 217 10.36 -12.19 5.28
CA LEU A 217 9.87 -12.66 6.58
C LEU A 217 8.75 -11.77 7.19
N ARG A 218 7.87 -11.18 6.37
CA ARG A 218 6.76 -10.35 6.87
C ARG A 218 5.43 -10.77 6.28
#